data_AF-A0A7K3PZ47-F1
#
_entry.id   AF-A0A7K3PZ47-F1
#
_cell.length_a   1.000
_cell.length_b   1.000
_cell.length_c   1.000
_cell.angle_alpha   90.00
_cell.angle_beta   90.00
_cell.angle_gamma   90.00
#
_symmetry.space_group_name_H-M   'P 1'
#
loop_
_entity.id
_entity.type
_entity.pdbx_description
1 polymer ?
#
loop_
_entity_poly.entity_id
_entity_poly.type
_entity_poly.pdbx_seq_one_letter_code
_entity_poly.pdbx_strand_id
1 'polypeptide(L)'
;MVGGTGNAEHPENADRVELHSLGTSRRPRSALAVGTAAAPGTAERYAVHSAIALLTLTTERSRSLHEAGLRIDAAVLRMLLAGEPDHARTVAGSLYGGLLDAPFRIVVAESAAARSRAAGTAQAAGDTGGDTGGDPLGTLTEIVESAAARSGEAVLAVPEGERLVVLATDGGAAVAACVEYASALEAARPASESLSGDDESLVVGLSAPSGPIAASAAYKQAEQALSVARRRGRVCVEHEHLAAGSVLPLLADDAVRAFADGLLRALRDHDATGRGDLVASLRAWLSRHGQWDAAAADLGVHR
;
A
#
# COMPACT_ATOMS: atom_id res chain seq x y z
N MET A 1 -19.52 -19.61 22.20
CA MET A 1 -20.19 -18.84 23.27
C MET A 1 -21.67 -18.84 22.94
N VAL A 2 -22.51 -19.49 23.74
CA VAL A 2 -23.96 -19.58 23.49
C VAL A 2 -24.61 -18.36 24.12
N GLY A 3 -24.92 -17.34 23.30
CA GLY A 3 -25.67 -16.17 23.72
C GLY A 3 -27.15 -16.36 23.40
N GLY A 4 -27.96 -16.68 24.41
CA GLY A 4 -29.41 -16.74 24.29
C GLY A 4 -30.04 -15.49 24.91
N THR A 5 -30.56 -14.57 24.09
CA THR A 5 -31.47 -13.52 24.55
C THR A 5 -32.87 -14.13 24.67
N GLY A 6 -33.20 -14.62 25.86
CA GLY A 6 -34.53 -15.17 26.16
C GLY A 6 -35.57 -14.05 26.29
N ASN A 7 -36.61 -14.10 25.45
CA ASN A 7 -37.87 -13.42 25.71
C ASN A 7 -38.91 -14.48 26.09
N ALA A 8 -39.51 -14.33 27.27
CA ALA A 8 -40.14 -15.42 28.02
C ALA A 8 -41.62 -15.68 27.69
N GLU A 9 -42.04 -15.53 26.43
CA GLU A 9 -43.42 -15.83 26.02
C GLU A 9 -43.40 -16.55 24.67
N HIS A 10 -43.81 -17.83 24.65
CA HIS A 10 -43.84 -18.82 23.54
C HIS A 10 -42.64 -19.81 23.49
N PRO A 11 -42.74 -20.99 24.13
CA PRO A 11 -41.63 -21.94 24.25
C PRO A 11 -41.34 -22.79 22.99
N GLU A 12 -42.03 -22.57 21.86
CA GLU A 12 -41.96 -23.48 20.70
C GLU A 12 -41.17 -22.97 19.49
N ASN A 13 -40.59 -21.75 19.51
CA ASN A 13 -39.84 -21.25 18.35
C ASN A 13 -38.75 -20.23 18.71
N ALA A 14 -37.76 -20.67 19.49
CA ALA A 14 -36.57 -19.87 19.73
C ALA A 14 -35.53 -20.17 18.64
N ASP A 15 -35.53 -19.36 17.58
CA ASP A 15 -34.47 -19.37 16.57
C ASP A 15 -33.10 -19.35 17.26
N ARG A 16 -32.26 -20.33 16.92
CA ARG A 16 -30.99 -20.59 17.58
C ARG A 16 -29.86 -20.53 16.57
N VAL A 17 -28.81 -19.78 16.91
CA VAL A 17 -27.59 -19.69 16.10
C VAL A 17 -26.44 -20.35 16.86
N GLU A 18 -25.82 -21.35 16.26
CA GLU A 18 -24.57 -21.96 16.73
C GLU A 18 -23.39 -21.51 15.86
N LEU A 19 -22.29 -21.11 16.50
CA LEU A 19 -21.05 -20.73 15.82
C LEU A 19 -19.99 -21.81 16.04
N HIS A 20 -19.45 -22.35 14.95
CA HIS A 20 -18.39 -23.34 14.97
C HIS A 20 -17.14 -22.78 14.30
N SER A 21 -16.01 -22.78 15.01
CA SER A 21 -14.72 -22.43 14.43
C SER A 21 -14.25 -23.48 13.44
N LEU A 22 -13.72 -23.04 12.30
CA LEU A 22 -13.12 -23.90 11.29
C LEU A 22 -11.58 -23.71 11.29
N GLY A 23 -10.83 -24.81 11.17
CA GLY A 23 -9.36 -24.81 11.11
C GLY A 23 -8.68 -25.44 12.33
N THR A 24 -7.36 -25.66 12.21
CA THR A 24 -6.54 -26.21 13.31
C THR A 24 -6.28 -25.17 14.42
N SER A 25 -6.36 -25.64 15.66
CA SER A 25 -6.64 -24.88 16.90
C SER A 25 -5.58 -23.88 17.38
N ARG A 26 -4.82 -23.24 16.49
CA ARG A 26 -3.88 -22.17 16.89
C ARG A 26 -4.36 -20.76 16.55
N ARG A 27 -5.15 -20.55 15.48
CA ARG A 27 -5.88 -19.30 15.16
C ARG A 27 -7.01 -19.55 14.14
N PRO A 28 -8.24 -19.89 14.54
CA PRO A 28 -9.36 -20.01 13.59
C PRO A 28 -9.72 -18.63 13.04
N ARG A 29 -9.59 -18.43 11.73
CA ARG A 29 -9.97 -17.20 11.02
C ARG A 29 -11.32 -17.30 10.31
N SER A 30 -11.96 -18.46 10.35
CA SER A 30 -13.29 -18.67 9.78
C SER A 30 -14.22 -19.37 10.77
N ALA A 31 -15.51 -19.06 10.66
CA ALA A 31 -16.56 -19.63 11.49
C ALA A 31 -17.75 -20.04 10.61
N LEU A 32 -18.36 -21.18 10.94
CA LEU A 32 -19.63 -21.63 10.40
C LEU A 32 -20.74 -21.20 11.36
N ALA A 33 -21.68 -20.38 10.88
CA ALA A 33 -22.90 -20.05 11.60
C ALA A 33 -24.03 -20.96 11.14
N VAL A 34 -24.63 -21.70 12.07
CA VAL A 34 -25.76 -22.61 11.82
C VAL A 34 -26.98 -22.04 12.54
N GLY A 35 -27.95 -21.56 11.76
CA GLY A 35 -29.25 -21.12 12.28
C GLY A 35 -30.29 -22.23 12.19
N THR A 36 -30.94 -22.58 13.29
CA THR A 36 -32.04 -23.56 13.34
C THR A 36 -33.25 -23.00 14.09
N ALA A 37 -34.46 -23.32 13.62
CA ALA A 37 -35.71 -22.89 14.26
C ALA A 37 -35.99 -23.60 15.60
N ALA A 38 -35.37 -24.77 15.82
CA ALA A 38 -35.46 -25.55 17.05
C ALA A 38 -34.12 -26.24 17.39
N ALA A 39 -34.02 -26.87 18.56
CA ALA A 39 -32.81 -27.57 18.99
C ALA A 39 -32.51 -28.76 18.05
N PRO A 40 -31.29 -28.85 17.48
CA PRO A 40 -31.03 -29.82 16.44
C PRO A 40 -31.12 -31.27 16.94
N GLY A 41 -31.80 -32.10 16.18
CA GLY A 41 -31.89 -33.54 16.38
C GLY A 41 -30.54 -34.22 16.16
N THR A 42 -30.49 -35.54 16.42
CA THR A 42 -29.24 -36.31 16.29
C THR A 42 -28.71 -36.31 14.85
N ALA A 43 -29.58 -36.45 13.85
CA ALA A 43 -29.19 -36.45 12.44
C ALA A 43 -28.61 -35.11 11.99
N GLU A 44 -29.23 -34.00 12.39
CA GLU A 44 -28.76 -32.64 12.10
C GLU A 44 -27.41 -32.38 12.76
N ARG A 45 -27.21 -32.83 14.00
CA ARG A 45 -25.91 -32.76 14.67
C ARG A 45 -24.82 -33.56 13.95
N TYR A 46 -25.13 -34.75 13.43
CA TYR A 46 -24.18 -35.51 12.61
C TYR A 46 -23.86 -34.81 11.28
N ALA A 47 -24.86 -34.19 10.65
CA ALA A 47 -24.66 -33.40 9.43
C ALA A 47 -23.75 -32.19 9.69
N VAL A 48 -23.97 -31.45 10.78
CA VAL A 48 -23.13 -30.31 11.19
C VAL A 48 -21.70 -30.75 11.49
N HIS A 49 -21.49 -31.85 12.24
CA HIS A 49 -20.14 -32.36 12.49
C HIS A 49 -19.43 -32.81 11.21
N SER A 50 -20.15 -33.47 10.29
CA SER A 50 -19.60 -33.87 8.99
C SER A 50 -19.23 -32.66 8.13
N ALA A 51 -20.08 -31.63 8.13
CA ALA A 51 -19.81 -30.36 7.44
C ALA A 51 -18.59 -29.64 8.02
N ILE A 52 -18.47 -29.54 9.35
CA ILE A 52 -17.30 -28.96 10.02
C ILE A 52 -16.02 -29.70 9.62
N ALA A 53 -16.03 -31.03 9.61
CA ALA A 53 -14.88 -31.84 9.23
C ALA A 53 -14.45 -31.61 7.77
N LEU A 54 -15.42 -31.62 6.83
CA LEU A 54 -15.15 -31.38 5.40
C LEU A 54 -14.70 -29.95 5.13
N LEU A 55 -15.35 -28.95 5.75
CA LEU A 55 -14.98 -27.55 5.62
C LEU A 55 -13.59 -27.29 6.22
N THR A 56 -13.27 -27.90 7.37
CA THR A 56 -11.93 -27.82 7.96
C THR A 56 -10.88 -28.42 7.02
N LEU A 57 -11.12 -29.60 6.47
CA LEU A 57 -10.19 -30.23 5.52
C LEU A 57 -10.00 -29.38 4.25
N THR A 58 -11.10 -28.87 3.69
CA THR A 58 -11.08 -28.08 2.45
C THR A 58 -10.38 -26.75 2.69
N THR A 59 -10.64 -26.09 3.82
CA THR A 59 -9.97 -24.83 4.18
C THR A 59 -8.48 -25.02 4.45
N GLU A 60 -8.05 -26.09 5.11
CA GLU A 60 -6.62 -26.41 5.29
C GLU A 60 -5.93 -26.71 3.96
N ARG A 61 -6.58 -27.46 3.05
CA ARG A 61 -6.03 -27.70 1.71
C ARG A 61 -5.89 -26.40 0.91
N SER A 62 -6.91 -25.55 0.91
CA SER A 62 -6.87 -24.24 0.26
C SER A 62 -5.80 -23.34 0.85
N ARG A 63 -5.60 -23.39 2.18
CA ARG A 63 -4.56 -22.62 2.87
C ARG A 63 -3.15 -23.07 2.46
N SER A 64 -2.87 -24.37 2.48
CA SER A 64 -1.56 -24.90 2.07
C SER A 64 -1.23 -24.52 0.62
N LEU A 65 -2.24 -24.55 -0.26
CA LEU A 65 -2.10 -24.11 -1.65
C LEU A 65 -1.86 -22.60 -1.76
N HIS A 66 -2.59 -21.79 -1.01
CA HIS A 66 -2.39 -20.33 -0.98
C HIS A 66 -1.00 -19.96 -0.44
N GLU A 67 -0.55 -20.60 0.66
CA GLU A 67 0.81 -20.41 1.19
C GLU A 67 1.90 -20.87 0.21
N ALA A 68 1.63 -21.87 -0.62
CA ALA A 68 2.53 -22.28 -1.70
C ALA A 68 2.54 -21.26 -2.84
N GLY A 69 1.38 -20.71 -3.21
CA GLY A 69 1.23 -19.61 -4.16
C GLY A 69 2.07 -18.41 -3.73
N LEU A 70 1.83 -17.87 -2.52
CA LEU A 70 2.60 -16.73 -2.00
C LEU A 70 4.13 -16.95 -2.02
N ARG A 71 4.60 -18.19 -1.83
CA ARG A 71 6.03 -18.52 -1.95
C ARG A 71 6.54 -18.44 -3.40
N ILE A 72 5.71 -18.82 -4.38
CA ILE A 72 6.01 -18.66 -5.80
C ILE A 72 6.00 -17.18 -6.16
N ASP A 73 4.97 -16.42 -5.77
CA ASP A 73 4.87 -14.98 -6.01
C ASP A 73 6.10 -14.24 -5.47
N ALA A 74 6.49 -14.53 -4.23
CA ALA A 74 7.69 -13.97 -3.60
C ALA A 74 9.00 -14.41 -4.28
N ALA A 75 9.06 -15.62 -4.86
CA ALA A 75 10.22 -16.07 -5.62
C ALA A 75 10.33 -15.31 -6.96
N VAL A 76 9.21 -15.19 -7.68
CA VAL A 76 9.12 -14.44 -8.94
C VAL A 76 9.50 -12.98 -8.73
N LEU A 77 8.97 -12.33 -7.70
CA LEU A 77 9.36 -10.96 -7.34
C LEU A 77 10.87 -10.86 -7.10
N ARG A 78 11.46 -11.73 -6.28
CA ARG A 78 12.91 -11.72 -6.00
C ARG A 78 13.74 -11.92 -7.27
N MET A 79 13.33 -12.79 -8.18
CA MET A 79 14.02 -13.01 -9.46
C MET A 79 13.97 -11.75 -10.33
N LEU A 80 12.81 -11.09 -10.42
CA LEU A 80 12.67 -9.82 -11.13
C LEU A 80 13.56 -8.72 -10.52
N LEU A 81 13.57 -8.59 -9.19
CA LEU A 81 14.41 -7.62 -8.49
C LEU A 81 15.91 -7.90 -8.59
N ALA A 82 16.29 -9.17 -8.77
CA ALA A 82 17.66 -9.61 -9.05
C ALA A 82 18.08 -9.38 -10.51
N GLY A 83 17.18 -8.91 -11.38
CA GLY A 83 17.47 -8.71 -12.80
C GLY A 83 17.43 -10.00 -13.62
N GLU A 84 16.67 -11.00 -13.18
CA GLU A 84 16.51 -12.30 -13.85
C GLU A 84 15.09 -12.49 -14.43
N PRO A 85 14.62 -11.62 -15.35
CA PRO A 85 13.24 -11.69 -15.86
C PRO A 85 12.96 -12.94 -16.69
N ASP A 86 13.96 -13.50 -17.37
CA ASP A 86 13.79 -14.72 -18.17
C ASP A 86 13.58 -15.96 -17.29
N HIS A 87 14.24 -16.02 -16.14
CA HIS A 87 13.99 -17.09 -15.16
C HIS A 87 12.62 -16.92 -14.52
N ALA A 88 12.21 -15.69 -14.17
CA ALA A 88 10.88 -15.40 -13.66
C ALA A 88 9.78 -15.84 -14.67
N ARG A 89 9.97 -15.53 -15.96
CA ARG A 89 9.07 -15.96 -17.04
C ARG A 89 9.06 -17.48 -17.21
N THR A 90 10.21 -18.14 -17.10
CA THR A 90 10.31 -19.60 -17.22
C THR A 90 9.53 -20.30 -16.10
N VAL A 91 9.60 -19.77 -14.88
CA VAL A 91 8.93 -20.36 -13.70
C VAL A 91 7.43 -20.04 -13.68
N ALA A 92 7.03 -18.82 -14.03
CA ALA A 92 5.67 -18.34 -13.78
C ALA A 92 4.97 -17.71 -14.99
N GLY A 93 5.52 -17.86 -16.20
CA GLY A 93 4.94 -17.32 -17.43
C GLY A 93 3.55 -17.87 -17.75
N SER A 94 3.25 -19.12 -17.37
CA SER A 94 1.89 -19.67 -17.51
C SER A 94 0.89 -19.11 -16.49
N LEU A 95 1.38 -18.55 -15.37
CA LEU A 95 0.55 -18.00 -14.30
C LEU A 95 0.25 -16.52 -14.54
N TYR A 96 1.27 -15.74 -14.92
CA TYR A 96 1.16 -14.28 -15.05
C TYR A 96 1.15 -13.78 -16.50
N GLY A 97 1.51 -14.62 -17.47
CA GLY A 97 1.41 -14.34 -18.90
C GLY A 97 1.88 -12.94 -19.29
N GLY A 98 0.94 -12.15 -19.82
CA GLY A 98 1.17 -10.79 -20.32
C GLY A 98 1.80 -9.82 -19.30
N LEU A 99 1.63 -10.05 -17.99
CA LEU A 99 2.27 -9.21 -16.97
C LEU A 99 3.81 -9.29 -17.01
N LEU A 100 4.37 -10.45 -17.39
CA LEU A 100 5.83 -10.65 -17.48
C LEU A 100 6.38 -10.37 -18.89
N ASP A 101 5.52 -10.00 -19.84
CA ASP A 101 5.86 -9.76 -21.25
C ASP A 101 5.58 -8.32 -21.70
N ALA A 102 4.83 -7.55 -20.91
CA ALA A 102 4.45 -6.17 -21.18
C ALA A 102 4.98 -5.21 -20.10
N PRO A 103 4.94 -3.89 -20.36
CA PRO A 103 5.18 -2.91 -19.30
C PRO A 103 4.19 -3.07 -18.14
N PHE A 104 4.72 -3.03 -16.93
CA PHE A 104 3.95 -3.06 -15.69
C PHE A 104 4.32 -1.85 -14.80
N ARG A 105 3.52 -1.63 -13.76
CA ARG A 105 3.85 -0.75 -12.65
C ARG A 105 4.06 -1.56 -11.39
N ILE A 106 5.00 -1.11 -10.56
CA ILE A 106 5.21 -1.62 -9.21
C ILE A 106 4.53 -0.67 -8.24
N VAL A 107 3.66 -1.21 -7.40
CA VAL A 107 3.06 -0.53 -6.25
C VAL A 107 3.73 -1.06 -4.99
N VAL A 108 4.23 -0.17 -4.14
CA VAL A 108 4.64 -0.51 -2.78
C VAL A 108 3.68 0.18 -1.83
N ALA A 109 3.09 -0.55 -0.90
CA ALA A 109 2.21 -0.02 0.11
C ALA A 109 2.70 -0.40 1.51
N GLU A 110 2.60 0.54 2.44
CA GLU A 110 2.91 0.33 3.86
C GLU A 110 1.76 0.83 4.71
N SER A 111 1.50 0.12 5.81
CA SER A 111 0.57 0.58 6.87
C SER A 111 1.33 0.75 8.18
N ALA A 112 1.07 1.86 8.88
CA ALA A 112 1.60 2.07 10.22
C ALA A 112 1.06 1.04 11.24
N ALA A 113 -0.18 0.54 11.05
CA ALA A 113 -0.75 -0.52 11.88
C ALA A 113 -0.01 -1.86 11.70
N ALA A 114 0.46 -2.15 10.48
CA ALA A 114 1.29 -3.33 10.21
C ALA A 114 2.67 -3.22 10.91
N ARG A 115 3.25 -2.00 10.91
CA ARG A 115 4.50 -1.67 11.64
C ARG A 115 4.39 -1.85 13.15
N SER A 116 3.33 -1.31 13.75
CA SER A 116 3.09 -1.43 15.18
C SER A 116 2.88 -2.89 15.62
N ARG A 117 2.15 -3.69 14.81
CA ARG A 117 1.95 -5.12 15.08
C ARG A 117 3.25 -5.93 15.04
N ALA A 118 4.15 -5.67 14.10
CA ALA A 118 5.42 -6.40 14.02
C ALA A 118 6.46 -5.91 15.05
N ALA A 119 6.38 -4.66 15.51
CA ALA A 119 7.14 -4.19 16.67
C ALA A 119 6.59 -4.77 18.00
N GLY A 120 5.27 -4.91 18.13
CA GLY A 120 4.59 -5.42 19.33
C GLY A 120 4.68 -6.94 19.55
N THR A 121 5.00 -7.74 18.52
CA THR A 121 5.21 -9.19 18.66
C THR A 121 6.46 -9.57 19.45
N ALA A 122 7.33 -8.61 19.78
CA ALA A 122 8.42 -8.80 20.73
C ALA A 122 7.96 -8.71 22.21
N GLN A 123 6.78 -8.15 22.51
CA GLN A 123 6.37 -7.86 23.91
C GLN A 123 4.96 -8.33 24.32
N ALA A 124 4.17 -8.98 23.46
CA ALA A 124 2.86 -9.51 23.87
C ALA A 124 2.56 -10.91 23.30
N ALA A 125 3.08 -11.95 23.96
CA ALA A 125 2.47 -13.27 23.94
C ALA A 125 1.31 -13.30 24.96
N GLY A 126 0.23 -12.59 24.65
CA GLY A 126 -0.93 -12.51 25.54
C GLY A 126 -1.97 -11.53 25.00
N ASP A 127 -3.04 -12.11 24.47
CA ASP A 127 -4.37 -11.52 24.40
C ASP A 127 -4.58 -10.26 23.53
N THR A 128 -5.01 -10.47 22.28
CA THR A 128 -6.01 -9.59 21.63
C THR A 128 -6.90 -10.44 20.72
N GLY A 129 -8.02 -10.88 21.29
CA GLY A 129 -9.22 -11.18 20.51
C GLY A 129 -9.83 -9.89 19.98
N GLY A 130 -10.19 -9.89 18.69
CA GLY A 130 -11.07 -8.89 18.07
C GLY A 130 -10.43 -7.53 17.82
N ASP A 131 -9.49 -7.46 16.87
CA ASP A 131 -9.15 -6.17 16.27
C ASP A 131 -9.92 -6.02 14.95
N THR A 132 -11.05 -5.31 15.03
CA THR A 132 -11.80 -4.80 13.87
C THR A 132 -11.23 -3.45 13.39
N GLY A 133 -9.99 -3.12 13.73
CA GLY A 133 -9.16 -2.21 12.93
C GLY A 133 -8.81 -2.90 11.62
N GLY A 134 -9.51 -2.53 10.54
CA GLY A 134 -9.38 -3.19 9.24
C GLY A 134 -7.93 -3.23 8.76
N ASP A 135 -7.44 -4.40 8.34
CA ASP A 135 -6.11 -4.55 7.75
C ASP A 135 -6.06 -3.80 6.41
N PRO A 136 -5.47 -2.59 6.33
CA PRO A 136 -5.61 -1.76 5.13
C PRO A 136 -4.77 -2.31 3.98
N LEU A 137 -3.70 -3.07 4.27
CA LEU A 137 -2.95 -3.81 3.24
C LEU A 137 -3.77 -4.99 2.72
N GLY A 138 -4.50 -5.69 3.60
CA GLY A 138 -5.45 -6.73 3.22
C GLY A 138 -6.56 -6.18 2.32
N THR A 139 -7.20 -5.08 2.72
CA THR A 139 -8.24 -4.42 1.92
C THR A 139 -7.70 -3.94 0.56
N LEU A 140 -6.51 -3.35 0.52
CA LEU A 140 -5.88 -2.96 -0.75
C LEU A 140 -5.62 -4.19 -1.65
N THR A 141 -5.13 -5.29 -1.09
CA THR A 141 -4.89 -6.55 -1.81
C THR A 141 -6.19 -7.06 -2.43
N GLU A 142 -7.27 -7.14 -1.64
CA GLU A 142 -8.58 -7.59 -2.11
C GLU A 142 -9.14 -6.71 -3.23
N ILE A 143 -9.02 -5.39 -3.11
CA ILE A 143 -9.48 -4.43 -4.13
C ILE A 143 -8.74 -4.63 -5.45
N VAL A 144 -7.42 -4.74 -5.38
CA VAL A 144 -6.55 -4.89 -6.54
C VAL A 144 -6.78 -6.24 -7.22
N GLU A 145 -6.80 -7.34 -6.46
CA GLU A 145 -7.07 -8.68 -6.98
C GLU A 145 -8.48 -8.80 -7.58
N SER A 146 -9.49 -8.22 -6.93
CA SER A 146 -10.86 -8.19 -7.44
C SER A 146 -11.00 -7.38 -8.73
N ALA A 147 -10.29 -6.26 -8.85
CA ALA A 147 -10.26 -5.48 -10.08
C ALA A 147 -9.56 -6.24 -11.21
N ALA A 148 -8.41 -6.87 -10.94
CA ALA A 148 -7.67 -7.68 -11.91
C ALA A 148 -8.53 -8.85 -12.40
N ALA A 149 -9.15 -9.59 -11.49
CA ALA A 149 -9.99 -10.76 -11.81
C ALA A 149 -11.19 -10.39 -12.69
N ARG A 150 -11.84 -9.24 -12.42
CA ARG A 150 -12.98 -8.76 -13.23
C ARG A 150 -12.58 -8.37 -14.66
N SER A 151 -11.36 -7.87 -14.84
CA SER A 151 -10.83 -7.45 -16.15
C SER A 151 -10.07 -8.56 -16.88
N GLY A 152 -9.84 -9.70 -16.24
CA GLY A 152 -9.01 -10.78 -16.78
C GLY A 152 -7.51 -10.43 -16.82
N GLU A 153 -7.08 -9.50 -15.98
CA GLU A 153 -5.68 -9.08 -15.86
C GLU A 153 -4.94 -9.95 -14.85
N ALA A 154 -3.67 -10.24 -15.11
CA ALA A 154 -2.80 -10.87 -14.13
C ALA A 154 -2.24 -9.80 -13.17
N VAL A 155 -2.21 -10.14 -11.89
CA VAL A 155 -1.59 -9.34 -10.84
C VAL A 155 -0.76 -10.25 -9.95
N LEU A 156 0.41 -9.77 -9.53
CA LEU A 156 1.27 -10.45 -8.58
C LEU A 156 1.33 -9.59 -7.31
N ALA A 157 0.83 -10.10 -6.19
CA ALA A 157 0.75 -9.38 -4.92
C ALA A 157 1.52 -10.14 -3.84
N VAL A 158 2.62 -9.55 -3.36
CA VAL A 158 3.51 -10.17 -2.37
C VAL A 158 3.46 -9.38 -1.07
N PRO A 159 2.92 -9.96 0.01
CA PRO A 159 3.09 -9.40 1.34
C PRO A 159 4.53 -9.63 1.83
N GLU A 160 5.27 -8.55 2.08
CA GLU A 160 6.63 -8.54 2.64
C GLU A 160 6.60 -7.95 4.06
N GLY A 161 6.21 -8.78 5.04
CA GLY A 161 6.12 -8.36 6.44
C GLY A 161 5.08 -7.27 6.66
N GLU A 162 5.53 -6.02 6.73
CA GLU A 162 4.72 -4.83 6.97
C GLU A 162 4.37 -4.07 5.69
N ARG A 163 4.82 -4.58 4.55
CA ARG A 163 4.65 -3.98 3.23
C ARG A 163 3.88 -4.92 2.32
N LEU A 164 3.22 -4.35 1.33
CA LEU A 164 2.66 -5.06 0.19
C LEU A 164 3.37 -4.57 -1.08
N VAL A 165 3.85 -5.48 -1.89
CA VAL A 165 4.42 -5.19 -3.21
C VAL A 165 3.51 -5.79 -4.26
N VAL A 166 2.98 -4.96 -5.16
CA VAL A 166 2.11 -5.38 -6.25
C VAL A 166 2.76 -5.08 -7.59
N LEU A 167 2.79 -6.05 -8.48
CA LEU A 167 3.08 -5.87 -9.90
C LEU A 167 1.77 -6.00 -10.67
N ALA A 168 1.41 -4.95 -11.41
CA ALA A 168 0.18 -4.90 -12.20
C ALA A 168 0.45 -4.28 -13.57
N THR A 169 -0.32 -4.69 -14.58
CA THR A 169 -0.21 -4.17 -15.95
C THR A 169 -0.34 -2.66 -15.98
N ASP A 170 0.53 -1.99 -16.74
CA ASP A 170 0.42 -0.54 -16.92
C ASP A 170 -0.91 -0.15 -17.59
N GLY A 171 -1.59 0.86 -17.05
CA GLY A 171 -2.93 1.25 -17.48
C GLY A 171 -4.04 0.22 -17.19
N GLY A 172 -3.73 -0.86 -16.46
CA GLY A 172 -4.69 -1.90 -16.10
C GLY A 172 -5.66 -1.50 -14.99
N ALA A 173 -6.78 -2.23 -14.90
CA ALA A 173 -7.81 -2.07 -13.88
C ALA A 173 -7.27 -2.25 -12.45
N ALA A 174 -6.27 -3.10 -12.25
CA ALA A 174 -5.61 -3.28 -10.96
C ALA A 174 -4.94 -1.99 -10.47
N VAL A 175 -4.19 -1.31 -11.35
CA VAL A 175 -3.56 -0.02 -11.04
C VAL A 175 -4.61 1.06 -10.81
N ALA A 176 -5.62 1.14 -11.68
CA ALA A 176 -6.71 2.11 -11.55
C ALA A 176 -7.43 1.97 -10.20
N ALA A 177 -7.79 0.74 -9.80
CA ALA A 177 -8.44 0.48 -8.52
C ALA A 177 -7.57 0.86 -7.31
N CYS A 178 -6.25 0.63 -7.39
CA CYS A 178 -5.31 1.07 -6.35
C CYS A 178 -5.30 2.60 -6.21
N VAL A 179 -5.25 3.33 -7.32
CA VAL A 179 -5.23 4.80 -7.33
C VAL A 179 -6.57 5.38 -6.86
N GLU A 180 -7.69 4.80 -7.30
CA GLU A 180 -9.04 5.18 -6.88
C GLU A 180 -9.24 4.99 -5.38
N TYR A 181 -8.84 3.82 -4.85
CA TYR A 181 -8.93 3.54 -3.42
C TYR A 181 -8.08 4.51 -2.58
N ALA A 182 -6.85 4.77 -3.01
CA ALA A 182 -5.99 5.74 -2.34
C ALA A 182 -6.56 7.17 -2.39
N SER A 183 -7.16 7.56 -3.51
CA SER A 183 -7.79 8.88 -3.66
C SER A 183 -9.04 9.01 -2.78
N ALA A 184 -9.82 7.94 -2.64
CA ALA A 184 -10.97 7.90 -1.75
C ALA A 184 -10.55 8.02 -0.27
N LEU A 185 -9.48 7.31 0.13
CA LEU A 185 -8.88 7.46 1.46
C LEU A 185 -8.37 8.89 1.70
N GLU A 186 -7.77 9.51 0.68
CA GLU A 186 -7.27 10.87 0.80
C GLU A 186 -8.40 11.89 0.95
N ALA A 187 -9.49 11.75 0.18
CA ALA A 187 -10.67 12.60 0.26
C ALA A 187 -11.43 12.44 1.60
N ALA A 188 -11.34 11.27 2.23
CA ALA A 188 -11.96 10.99 3.52
C ALA A 188 -11.17 11.55 4.72
N ARG A 189 -9.90 11.96 4.55
CA ARG A 189 -9.09 12.51 5.66
C ARG A 189 -9.60 13.88 6.09
N PRO A 190 -9.97 14.07 7.38
CA PRO A 190 -10.33 15.38 7.90
C PRO A 190 -9.11 16.32 7.92
N ALA A 191 -9.33 17.60 7.57
CA ALA A 191 -8.28 18.63 7.48
C ALA A 191 -7.51 18.90 8.80
N SER A 192 -7.96 18.35 9.93
CA SER A 192 -7.35 18.52 11.26
C SER A 192 -6.35 17.43 11.66
N GLU A 193 -6.24 16.33 10.91
CA GLU A 193 -5.31 15.20 11.21
C GLU A 193 -3.93 15.37 10.58
N SER A 194 -3.68 16.47 9.87
CA SER A 194 -2.45 16.67 9.09
C SER A 194 -1.16 16.85 9.91
N LEU A 195 -1.21 16.83 11.26
CA LEU A 195 -0.06 17.11 12.12
C LEU A 195 0.14 16.15 13.30
N SER A 196 -0.74 15.17 13.51
CA SER A 196 -0.52 14.08 14.49
C SER A 196 -0.33 12.79 13.70
N GLY A 197 0.91 12.29 13.69
CA GLY A 197 1.32 11.11 12.93
C GLY A 197 0.42 9.92 13.20
N ASP A 198 -0.50 9.68 12.27
CA ASP A 198 -1.52 8.68 12.45
C ASP A 198 -0.92 7.30 12.17
N ASP A 199 -0.75 6.54 13.26
CA ASP A 199 -0.15 5.21 13.34
C ASP A 199 -0.98 4.11 12.64
N GLU A 200 -2.01 4.49 11.87
CA GLU A 200 -2.85 3.59 11.07
C GLU A 200 -2.88 3.92 9.57
N SER A 201 -2.26 5.02 9.15
CA SER A 201 -2.39 5.51 7.78
C SER A 201 -1.70 4.61 6.73
N LEU A 202 -2.47 4.19 5.73
CA LEU A 202 -1.95 3.55 4.51
C LEU A 202 -1.18 4.59 3.68
N VAL A 203 0.01 4.21 3.22
CA VAL A 203 0.85 5.00 2.32
C VAL A 203 1.27 4.14 1.15
N VAL A 204 1.09 4.65 -0.07
CA VAL A 204 1.30 3.93 -1.33
C VAL A 204 2.24 4.73 -2.23
N GLY A 205 3.20 4.05 -2.85
CA GLY A 205 4.07 4.58 -3.89
C GLY A 205 3.98 3.76 -5.16
N LEU A 206 3.85 4.41 -6.32
CA LEU A 206 3.81 3.75 -7.62
C LEU A 206 5.02 4.11 -8.46
N SER A 207 5.59 3.14 -9.16
CA SER A 207 6.63 3.36 -10.16
C SER A 207 6.06 4.00 -11.44
N ALA A 208 6.96 4.48 -12.31
CA ALA A 208 6.59 4.72 -13.71
C ALA A 208 6.41 3.37 -14.46
N PRO A 209 5.75 3.35 -15.63
CA PRO A 209 5.65 2.17 -16.47
C PRO A 209 7.04 1.62 -16.78
N SER A 210 7.26 0.33 -16.52
CA SER A 210 8.57 -0.32 -16.65
C SER A 210 8.45 -1.72 -17.21
N GLY A 211 9.38 -2.10 -18.08
CA GLY A 211 9.48 -3.48 -18.55
C GLY A 211 10.16 -4.40 -17.52
N PRO A 212 10.07 -5.74 -17.70
CA PRO A 212 10.64 -6.73 -16.78
C PRO A 212 12.13 -6.55 -16.44
N ILE A 213 12.94 -6.12 -17.41
CA ILE A 213 14.39 -5.87 -17.21
C ILE A 213 14.63 -4.73 -16.20
N ALA A 214 13.72 -3.77 -16.13
CA ALA A 214 13.82 -2.60 -15.26
C ALA A 214 13.10 -2.78 -13.90
N ALA A 215 12.67 -3.99 -13.54
CA ALA A 215 11.90 -4.25 -12.32
C ALA A 215 12.59 -3.72 -11.04
N SER A 216 13.90 -3.93 -10.90
CA SER A 216 14.68 -3.41 -9.77
C SER A 216 14.67 -1.88 -9.68
N ALA A 217 14.73 -1.20 -10.84
CA ALA A 217 14.65 0.25 -10.90
C ALA A 217 13.23 0.75 -10.58
N ALA A 218 12.21 0.09 -11.13
CA ALA A 218 10.80 0.38 -10.87
C ALA A 218 10.46 0.23 -9.37
N TYR A 219 11.01 -0.79 -8.72
CA TYR A 219 10.82 -1.00 -7.28
C TYR A 219 11.39 0.16 -6.47
N LYS A 220 12.63 0.59 -6.79
CA LYS A 220 13.25 1.77 -6.15
C LYS A 220 12.44 3.05 -6.39
N GLN A 221 11.86 3.21 -7.59
CA GLN A 221 10.97 4.34 -7.90
C GLN A 221 9.71 4.33 -7.03
N ALA A 222 9.09 3.17 -6.84
CA ALA A 222 7.92 3.01 -5.99
C ALA A 222 8.26 3.29 -4.51
N GLU A 223 9.40 2.81 -4.00
CA GLU A 223 9.88 3.12 -2.64
C GLU A 223 10.15 4.63 -2.43
N GLN A 224 10.74 5.28 -3.43
CA GLN A 224 10.94 6.73 -3.41
C GLN A 224 9.60 7.47 -3.39
N ALA A 225 8.64 7.06 -4.23
CA ALA A 225 7.31 7.65 -4.27
C ALA A 225 6.56 7.46 -2.94
N LEU A 226 6.65 6.28 -2.33
CA LEU A 226 6.10 6.01 -1.00
C LEU A 226 6.73 6.90 0.08
N SER A 227 8.06 7.07 0.03
CA SER A 227 8.78 7.96 0.96
C SER A 227 8.31 9.42 0.82
N VAL A 228 8.05 9.86 -0.40
CA VAL A 228 7.49 11.20 -0.69
C VAL A 228 6.04 11.31 -0.21
N ALA A 229 5.21 10.30 -0.45
CA ALA A 229 3.83 10.26 0.02
C ALA A 229 3.77 10.42 1.54
N ARG A 230 4.60 9.68 2.27
CA ARG A 230 4.75 9.77 3.73
C ARG A 230 5.14 11.17 4.18
N ARG A 231 6.21 11.74 3.61
CA ARG A 231 6.71 13.07 4.00
C ARG A 231 5.70 14.18 3.73
N ARG A 232 4.86 14.03 2.70
CA ARG A 232 3.82 15.00 2.34
C ARG A 232 2.47 14.75 2.99
N GLY A 233 2.33 13.71 3.83
CA GLY A 233 1.04 13.33 4.40
C GLY A 233 0.01 12.89 3.36
N ARG A 234 0.44 12.46 2.17
CA ARG A 234 -0.41 11.96 1.08
C ARG A 234 -0.65 10.46 1.26
N VAL A 235 -1.79 9.96 0.80
CA VAL A 235 -2.04 8.50 0.76
C VAL A 235 -1.23 7.85 -0.36
N CYS A 236 -1.16 8.49 -1.53
CA CYS A 236 -0.54 7.91 -2.71
C CYS A 236 0.27 8.96 -3.49
N VAL A 237 1.43 8.53 -4.02
CA VAL A 237 2.23 9.30 -4.97
C VAL A 237 2.71 8.36 -6.08
N GLU A 238 2.61 8.81 -7.33
CA GLU A 238 3.19 8.12 -8.48
C GLU A 238 4.53 8.77 -8.86
N HIS A 239 5.51 7.95 -9.23
CA HIS A 239 6.84 8.42 -9.62
C HIS A 239 6.82 9.26 -10.90
N GLU A 240 5.92 8.97 -11.86
CA GLU A 240 5.78 9.76 -13.08
C GLU A 240 5.44 11.24 -12.77
N HIS A 241 4.62 11.46 -11.74
CA HIS A 241 4.31 12.80 -11.23
C HIS A 241 5.49 13.46 -10.47
N LEU A 242 6.54 12.70 -10.09
CA LEU A 242 7.79 13.26 -9.57
C LEU A 242 8.71 13.76 -10.69
N ALA A 243 8.65 13.15 -11.88
CA ALA A 243 9.46 13.53 -13.04
C ALA A 243 8.82 14.65 -13.89
N ALA A 244 7.48 14.66 -13.99
CA ALA A 244 6.74 15.73 -14.66
C ALA A 244 6.53 16.98 -13.78
N GLY A 245 6.65 16.83 -12.45
CA GLY A 245 6.67 17.93 -11.51
C GLY A 245 8.08 18.49 -11.34
N SER A 246 8.20 19.82 -11.27
CA SER A 246 9.40 20.49 -10.77
C SER A 246 9.97 19.78 -9.53
N VAL A 247 11.28 19.81 -9.28
CA VAL A 247 11.87 19.31 -8.02
C VAL A 247 11.47 20.19 -6.82
N LEU A 248 10.87 21.36 -7.05
CA LEU A 248 10.46 22.29 -6.00
C LEU A 248 9.47 21.72 -4.97
N PRO A 249 8.47 20.89 -5.29
CA PRO A 249 7.62 20.23 -4.31
C PRO A 249 8.35 19.13 -3.52
N LEU A 250 9.48 18.60 -4.00
CA LEU A 250 10.37 17.72 -3.20
C LEU A 250 11.18 18.52 -2.18
N LEU A 251 11.31 19.83 -2.41
CA LEU A 251 11.99 20.82 -1.57
C LEU A 251 11.01 21.76 -0.83
N ALA A 252 9.69 21.56 -0.96
CA ALA A 252 8.67 22.39 -0.35
C ALA A 252 8.36 21.97 1.10
N ASP A 253 9.36 21.47 1.80
CA ASP A 253 9.33 21.32 3.25
C ASP A 253 9.45 22.72 3.87
N ASP A 254 8.61 23.03 4.86
CA ASP A 254 8.73 24.30 5.59
C ASP A 254 10.12 24.44 6.24
N ALA A 255 10.79 23.33 6.54
CA ALA A 255 12.19 23.33 6.97
C ALA A 255 13.16 23.80 5.87
N VAL A 256 12.95 23.38 4.61
CA VAL A 256 13.77 23.82 3.47
C VAL A 256 13.48 25.27 3.10
N ARG A 257 12.21 25.69 3.20
CA ARG A 257 11.81 27.10 3.02
C ARG A 257 12.44 27.98 4.10
N ALA A 258 12.39 27.58 5.37
CA ALA A 258 13.02 28.28 6.48
C ALA A 258 14.55 28.34 6.35
N PHE A 259 15.19 27.25 5.90
CA PHE A 259 16.62 27.23 5.60
C PHE A 259 16.99 28.18 4.46
N ALA A 260 16.25 28.14 3.34
CA ALA A 260 16.46 29.01 2.19
C ALA A 260 16.23 30.49 2.55
N ASP A 261 15.19 30.78 3.32
CA ASP A 261 14.92 32.12 3.83
C ASP A 261 16.04 32.58 4.77
N GLY A 262 16.53 31.71 5.65
CA GLY A 262 17.69 31.99 6.50
C GLY A 262 18.96 32.30 5.71
N LEU A 263 19.23 31.53 4.65
CA LEU A 263 20.42 31.66 3.80
C LEU A 263 20.38 32.91 2.91
N LEU A 264 19.20 33.26 2.37
CA LEU A 264 19.03 34.42 1.48
C LEU A 264 18.70 35.72 2.21
N ARG A 265 18.41 35.68 3.51
CA ARG A 265 18.02 36.85 4.31
C ARG A 265 19.01 38.01 4.20
N ALA A 266 20.32 37.74 4.33
CA ALA A 266 21.34 38.79 4.26
C ALA A 266 21.36 39.51 2.89
N LEU A 267 21.09 38.80 1.80
CA LEU A 267 21.00 39.40 0.46
C LEU A 267 19.75 40.26 0.33
N ARG A 268 18.60 39.79 0.83
CA ARG A 268 17.34 40.54 0.81
C ARG A 268 17.40 41.79 1.69
N ASP A 269 17.98 41.69 2.88
CA ASP A 269 18.17 42.82 3.81
C ASP A 269 19.13 43.86 3.21
N HIS A 270 20.15 43.42 2.48
CA HIS A 270 21.06 44.30 1.75
C HIS A 270 20.36 45.03 0.61
N ASP A 271 19.58 44.34 -0.23
CA ASP A 271 18.83 44.98 -1.31
C ASP A 271 17.72 45.92 -0.79
N ALA A 272 17.16 45.63 0.38
CA ALA A 272 16.17 46.50 1.03
C ALA A 272 16.77 47.82 1.57
N THR A 273 18.07 47.85 1.87
CA THR A 273 18.74 49.00 2.51
C THR A 273 19.84 49.66 1.67
N GLY A 274 20.34 48.96 0.65
CA GLY A 274 21.42 49.39 -0.23
C GLY A 274 20.95 49.86 -1.61
N ARG A 275 21.92 50.19 -2.48
CA ARG A 275 21.67 50.57 -3.89
C ARG A 275 21.94 49.42 -4.88
N GLY A 276 21.92 48.16 -4.41
CA GLY A 276 22.18 46.97 -5.21
C GLY A 276 20.91 46.15 -5.49
N ASP A 277 20.95 45.33 -6.53
CA ASP A 277 19.95 44.30 -6.82
C ASP A 277 20.65 42.93 -6.86
N LEU A 278 21.18 42.52 -5.70
CA LEU A 278 21.93 41.28 -5.54
C LEU A 278 21.04 40.06 -5.74
N VAL A 279 19.76 40.15 -5.40
CA VAL A 279 18.77 39.09 -5.65
C VAL A 279 18.54 38.91 -7.16
N ALA A 280 18.36 39.98 -7.94
CA ALA A 280 18.27 39.84 -9.40
C ALA A 280 19.59 39.36 -10.00
N SER A 281 20.72 39.84 -9.48
CA SER A 281 22.05 39.43 -9.94
C SER A 281 22.29 37.93 -9.73
N LEU A 282 21.97 37.43 -8.54
CA LEU A 282 22.04 36.00 -8.21
C LEU A 282 21.08 35.18 -9.09
N ARG A 283 19.86 35.68 -9.35
CA ARG A 283 18.88 35.00 -10.20
C ARG A 283 19.38 34.88 -11.64
N ALA A 284 19.95 35.94 -12.21
CA ALA A 284 20.53 35.94 -13.55
C ALA A 284 21.77 35.04 -13.65
N TRP A 285 22.59 34.99 -12.61
CA TRP A 285 23.75 34.08 -12.55
C TRP A 285 23.32 32.61 -12.50
N LEU A 286 22.33 32.28 -11.67
CA LEU A 286 21.79 30.92 -11.56
C LEU A 286 21.06 30.47 -12.85
N SER A 287 20.32 31.37 -13.51
CA SER A 287 19.63 31.05 -14.77
C SER A 287 20.58 30.74 -15.93
N ARG A 288 21.85 31.18 -15.83
CA ARG A 288 22.94 30.89 -16.78
C ARG A 288 23.91 29.82 -16.26
N HIS A 289 23.47 28.97 -15.33
CA HIS A 289 24.29 27.89 -14.76
C HIS A 289 25.64 28.37 -14.18
N GLY A 290 25.66 29.60 -13.65
CA GLY A 290 26.83 30.20 -13.04
C GLY A 290 27.83 30.86 -14.00
N GLN A 291 27.44 31.10 -15.25
CA GLN A 291 28.27 31.84 -16.21
C GLN A 291 28.17 33.35 -15.98
N TRP A 292 29.27 33.94 -15.52
CA TRP A 292 29.36 35.36 -15.15
C TRP A 292 29.18 36.30 -16.36
N ASP A 293 29.78 35.98 -17.52
CA ASP A 293 29.70 36.83 -18.71
C ASP A 293 28.28 36.89 -19.29
N ALA A 294 27.58 35.75 -19.32
CA ALA A 294 26.21 35.67 -19.83
C ALA A 294 25.23 36.40 -18.89
N ALA A 295 25.42 36.28 -17.58
CA ALA A 295 24.59 36.98 -16.59
C ALA A 295 24.83 38.49 -16.59
N ALA A 296 26.09 38.94 -16.71
CA ALA A 296 26.43 40.36 -16.79
C ALA A 296 25.86 41.02 -18.06
N ALA A 297 25.89 40.30 -19.20
CA ALA A 297 25.27 40.75 -20.44
C ALA A 297 23.74 40.91 -20.31
N ASP A 298 23.06 39.97 -19.64
CA ASP A 298 21.61 40.04 -19.40
C ASP A 298 21.23 41.20 -18.45
N LEU A 299 22.09 41.51 -17.49
CA LEU A 299 21.89 42.58 -16.50
C LEU A 299 22.35 43.97 -16.99
N GLY A 300 23.03 44.05 -18.15
CA GLY A 300 23.56 45.30 -18.70
C GLY A 300 24.68 45.92 -17.85
N VAL A 301 25.39 45.12 -17.05
CA VAL A 301 26.48 45.57 -16.17
C VAL A 301 27.83 45.11 -16.70
N HIS A 302 28.88 45.86 -16.37
CA HIS A 302 30.25 45.44 -16.66
C HIS A 302 30.68 44.34 -15.68
N ARG A 303 31.49 43.38 -16.14
CA ARG A 303 32.11 42.35 -15.29
C ARG A 303 32.88 42.95 -14.12
#